data_AF-A0A166AS81-F1
#
_entry.id   AF-A0A166AS81-F1
#
_cell.length_a   1.000
_cell.length_b   1.000
_cell.length_c   1.000
_cell.angle_alpha   90.00
_cell.angle_beta   90.00
_cell.angle_gamma   90.00
#
_symmetry.space_group_name_H-M   'P 1'
#
loop_
_entity.id
_entity.type
_entity.pdbx_description
1 polymer ?
#
loop_
_entity_poly.entity_id
_entity_poly.type
_entity_poly.pdbx_seq_one_letter_code
_entity_poly.pdbx_strand_id
1 'polypeptide(L)'
;MKLKIIDDMALFLDNNLSENQLSKVQDFILSGAIFIGASKFLSMLIILIITLELVFATISILLNLPMSVLILPLFILPGIFTYVLIMQERRASEIEKVAPDFLRQLSTMLKVGLSFENAMEDMSKYGQGPLYDEVKRTIIEIRMGRNFDDAWIAMSKRLKSRDLERIFLIILDGRKSGSSMANVINNVSDDLRDLLALKRERKATVMMSVMFLFISAVIATPFALAMVSIYSGFMQNFGESSQLILVTPIVGQIYLIIHSILVSFIISIIMYGKAKKGVKFTIPILFIAYIIFYAVSNFGGSFLM
;
A
#
# COMPACT_ATOMS: atom_id res chain seq x y z
N MET A 1 32.60 -4.93 2.61
CA MET A 1 32.75 -3.95 3.70
C MET A 1 31.41 -3.85 4.40
N LYS A 2 31.21 -4.56 5.54
CA LYS A 2 29.99 -4.39 6.34
C LYS A 2 29.90 -2.91 6.71
N LEU A 3 28.77 -2.27 6.41
CA LEU A 3 28.56 -0.84 6.67
C LEU A 3 28.49 -0.62 8.18
N LYS A 4 29.66 -0.49 8.81
CA LYS A 4 29.86 -0.32 10.26
C LYS A 4 28.95 0.78 10.84
N ILE A 5 28.74 1.84 10.07
CA ILE A 5 27.85 2.97 10.40
C ILE A 5 26.40 2.53 10.62
N ILE A 6 25.88 1.58 9.83
CA ILE A 6 24.51 1.07 9.99
C ILE A 6 24.40 0.27 11.29
N ASP A 7 25.39 -0.57 11.57
CA ASP A 7 25.36 -1.41 12.76
C ASP A 7 25.56 -0.56 14.03
N ASP A 8 26.42 0.48 14.00
CA ASP A 8 26.60 1.44 15.09
C ASP A 8 25.32 2.26 15.35
N MET A 9 24.64 2.71 14.29
CA MET A 9 23.35 3.41 14.39
C MET A 9 22.24 2.49 14.91
N ALA A 10 22.25 1.21 14.52
CA ALA A 10 21.26 0.25 15.00
C ALA A 10 21.39 0.01 16.51
N LEU A 11 22.63 -0.12 17.00
CA LEU A 11 22.91 -0.19 18.43
C LEU A 11 22.47 1.07 19.18
N PHE A 12 22.68 2.26 18.58
CA PHE A 12 22.18 3.51 19.15
C PHE A 12 20.65 3.51 19.27
N LEU A 13 19.94 3.04 18.24
CA LEU A 13 18.48 2.97 18.27
C LEU A 13 17.95 1.93 19.28
N ASP A 14 18.61 0.78 19.39
CA ASP A 14 18.26 -0.25 20.39
C ASP A 14 18.40 0.27 21.82
N ASN A 15 19.37 1.15 22.07
CA ASN A 15 19.58 1.76 23.39
C ASN A 15 18.65 2.94 23.72
N ASN A 16 18.10 3.62 22.70
CA ASN A 16 17.31 4.84 22.89
C ASN A 16 15.79 4.65 22.66
N LEU A 17 15.37 3.58 21.98
CA LEU A 17 13.97 3.29 21.74
C LEU A 17 13.45 2.21 22.70
N SER A 18 12.20 2.35 23.13
CA SER A 18 11.56 1.32 23.94
C SER A 18 11.28 0.05 23.12
N GLU A 19 11.31 -1.13 23.76
CA GLU A 19 10.97 -2.41 23.12
C GLU A 19 9.60 -2.38 22.43
N ASN A 20 8.62 -1.68 23.03
CA ASN A 20 7.28 -1.52 22.44
C ASN A 20 7.30 -0.75 21.12
N GLN A 21 8.15 0.28 20.98
CA GLN A 21 8.29 1.03 19.74
C GLN A 21 8.96 0.17 18.66
N LEU A 22 10.05 -0.52 18.99
CA LEU A 22 10.75 -1.40 18.05
C LEU A 22 9.87 -2.57 17.60
N SER A 23 9.09 -3.15 18.52
CA SER A 23 8.12 -4.21 18.22
C SER A 23 7.05 -3.75 17.23
N LYS A 24 6.46 -2.56 17.42
CA LYS A 24 5.49 -1.99 16.47
C LYS A 24 6.08 -1.79 15.07
N VAL A 25 7.33 -1.32 15.00
CA VAL A 25 8.03 -1.16 13.71
C VAL A 25 8.33 -2.52 13.09
N GLN A 26 8.77 -3.50 13.89
CA GLN A 26 9.04 -4.87 13.44
C GLN A 26 7.77 -5.51 12.85
N ASP A 27 6.65 -5.43 13.55
CA ASP A 27 5.35 -5.92 13.09
C ASP A 27 4.93 -5.24 11.79
N PHE A 28 5.15 -3.93 11.70
CA PHE A 28 4.83 -3.15 10.50
C PHE A 28 5.65 -3.60 9.29
N ILE A 29 6.98 -3.71 9.41
CA ILE A 29 7.84 -4.08 8.27
C ILE A 29 7.66 -5.55 7.86
N LEU A 30 7.46 -6.46 8.81
CA LEU A 30 7.18 -7.87 8.53
C LEU A 30 5.84 -8.04 7.79
N SER A 31 4.84 -7.24 8.15
CA SER A 31 3.56 -7.25 7.43
C SER A 31 3.67 -6.84 5.96
N GLY A 32 4.73 -6.11 5.60
CA GLY A 32 5.08 -5.73 4.23
C GLY A 32 6.12 -6.65 3.56
N ALA A 33 6.39 -7.83 4.12
CA ALA A 33 7.39 -8.80 3.64
C ALA A 33 8.85 -8.28 3.68
N ILE A 34 9.16 -7.35 4.58
CA ILE A 34 10.53 -6.86 4.82
C ILE A 34 11.11 -7.61 6.02
N PHE A 35 11.96 -8.60 5.75
CA PHE A 35 12.55 -9.49 6.75
C PHE A 35 13.89 -8.98 7.30
N ILE A 36 13.90 -7.75 7.81
CA ILE A 36 15.07 -7.11 8.44
C ILE A 36 14.68 -6.73 9.87
N GLY A 37 15.66 -6.71 10.79
CA GLY A 37 15.43 -6.23 12.15
C GLY A 37 15.07 -4.73 12.17
N ALA A 38 14.15 -4.34 13.05
CA ALA A 38 13.59 -2.99 13.10
C ALA A 38 14.65 -1.90 13.28
N SER A 39 15.61 -2.08 14.19
CA SER A 39 16.69 -1.12 14.43
C SER A 39 17.61 -0.96 13.21
N LYS A 40 17.96 -2.08 12.56
CA LYS A 40 18.74 -2.06 11.32
C LYS A 40 17.99 -1.40 10.16
N PHE A 41 16.70 -1.67 10.04
CA PHE A 41 15.83 -1.04 9.04
C PHE A 41 15.74 0.47 9.24
N LEU A 42 15.47 0.93 10.47
CA LEU A 42 15.42 2.36 10.81
C LEU A 42 16.77 3.04 10.56
N SER A 43 17.87 2.37 10.89
CA SER A 43 19.22 2.89 10.64
C SER A 43 19.50 3.10 9.16
N MET A 44 19.20 2.10 8.32
CA MET A 44 19.29 2.21 6.87
C MET A 44 18.45 3.36 6.33
N LEU A 45 17.23 3.50 6.84
CA LEU A 45 16.29 4.54 6.43
C LEU A 45 16.80 5.94 6.79
N ILE A 46 17.22 6.15 8.03
CA ILE A 46 17.73 7.45 8.51
C ILE A 46 18.97 7.85 7.71
N ILE A 47 19.93 6.93 7.56
CA ILE A 47 21.16 7.19 6.80
C ILE A 47 20.81 7.53 5.35
N LEU A 48 19.90 6.77 4.71
CA LEU A 48 19.46 7.03 3.35
C LEU A 48 18.87 8.43 3.20
N ILE A 49 17.96 8.83 4.10
CA ILE A 49 17.34 10.17 4.07
C ILE A 49 18.40 11.25 4.24
N ILE A 50 19.30 11.13 5.22
CA ILE A 50 20.37 12.11 5.44
C ILE A 50 21.28 12.23 4.21
N THR A 51 21.69 11.11 3.61
CA THR A 51 22.51 11.14 2.39
C THR A 51 21.78 11.80 1.22
N LEU A 52 20.48 11.52 1.05
CA LEU A 52 19.69 12.13 -0.02
C LEU A 52 19.47 13.62 0.23
N GLU A 53 19.20 14.04 1.47
CA GLU A 53 19.11 15.46 1.84
C GLU A 53 20.41 16.21 1.48
N LEU A 54 21.58 15.65 1.80
CA LEU A 54 22.86 16.27 1.46
C LEU A 54 23.07 16.38 -0.06
N VAL A 55 22.72 15.33 -0.81
CA VAL A 55 22.79 15.33 -2.28
C VAL A 55 21.85 16.37 -2.87
N PHE A 56 20.59 16.41 -2.43
CA PHE A 56 19.60 17.36 -2.90
C PHE A 56 19.96 18.80 -2.54
N ALA A 57 20.52 19.06 -1.36
CA ALA A 57 21.03 20.38 -0.97
C ALA A 57 22.18 20.82 -1.88
N THR A 58 23.11 19.91 -2.18
CA THR A 58 24.23 20.19 -3.09
C THR A 58 23.74 20.49 -4.50
N ILE A 59 22.80 19.71 -5.02
CA ILE A 59 22.16 19.94 -6.33
C ILE A 59 21.39 21.27 -6.33
N SER A 60 20.68 21.58 -5.25
CA SER A 60 19.91 22.81 -5.12
C SER A 60 20.81 24.05 -5.19
N ILE A 61 21.96 24.01 -4.53
CA ILE A 61 22.95 25.10 -4.59
C ILE A 61 23.58 25.18 -5.98
N LEU A 62 23.99 24.04 -6.57
CA LEU A 62 24.69 24.00 -7.86
C LEU A 62 23.80 24.48 -9.02
N LEU A 63 22.52 24.13 -9.01
CA LEU A 63 21.55 24.45 -10.06
C LEU A 63 20.68 25.67 -9.72
N ASN A 64 20.95 26.35 -8.59
CA ASN A 64 20.17 27.47 -8.08
C ASN A 64 18.66 27.16 -7.97
N LEU A 65 18.33 25.93 -7.57
CA LEU A 65 16.94 25.49 -7.35
C LEU A 65 16.43 26.03 -6.00
N PRO A 66 15.10 26.21 -5.87
CA PRO A 66 14.51 26.63 -4.60
C PRO A 66 14.71 25.57 -3.52
N MET A 67 14.97 26.01 -2.28
CA MET A 67 15.19 25.15 -1.10
C MET A 67 14.01 24.20 -0.81
N SER A 68 12.83 24.52 -1.33
CA SER A 68 11.64 23.70 -1.22
C SER A 68 11.73 22.34 -1.96
N VAL A 69 12.77 22.12 -2.78
CA VAL A 69 13.09 20.81 -3.37
C VAL A 69 13.56 19.79 -2.31
N LEU A 70 14.11 20.25 -1.17
CA LEU A 70 14.52 19.39 -0.06
C LEU A 70 13.37 18.60 0.58
N ILE A 71 12.12 18.92 0.27
CA ILE A 71 10.99 18.13 0.75
C ILE A 71 10.92 16.74 0.07
N LEU A 72 11.56 16.53 -1.09
CA LEU A 72 11.45 15.31 -1.89
C LEU A 72 12.01 14.05 -1.18
N PRO A 73 13.22 14.06 -0.59
CA PRO A 73 13.72 12.92 0.21
C PRO A 73 12.79 12.51 1.37
N LEU A 74 12.07 13.47 1.97
CA LEU A 74 11.15 13.18 3.08
C LEU A 74 9.95 12.32 2.67
N PHE A 75 9.62 12.21 1.36
CA PHE A 75 8.57 11.32 0.87
C PHE A 75 8.92 9.83 0.99
N ILE A 76 10.17 9.47 1.30
CA ILE A 76 10.59 8.07 1.48
C ILE A 76 9.84 7.41 2.64
N LEU A 77 9.72 8.12 3.77
CA LEU A 77 8.99 7.64 4.96
C LEU A 77 7.54 7.25 4.64
N PRO A 78 6.70 8.17 4.14
CA PRO A 78 5.33 7.84 3.80
C PRO A 78 5.22 6.93 2.57
N GLY A 79 6.24 6.88 1.71
CA GLY A 79 6.34 5.97 0.57
C GLY A 79 6.48 4.51 1.01
N ILE A 80 7.37 4.23 1.98
CA ILE A 80 7.50 2.92 2.62
C ILE A 80 6.19 2.54 3.31
N PHE A 81 5.56 3.47 4.02
CA PHE A 81 4.28 3.20 4.67
C PHE A 81 3.22 2.76 3.66
N THR A 82 3.12 3.48 2.55
CA THR A 82 2.23 3.17 1.43
C THR A 82 2.55 1.80 0.80
N TYR A 83 3.83 1.49 0.60
CA TYR A 83 4.28 0.21 0.06
C TYR A 83 3.80 -0.97 0.91
N VAL A 84 3.99 -0.90 2.23
CA VAL A 84 3.56 -1.96 3.17
C VAL A 84 2.05 -2.18 3.08
N LEU A 85 1.26 -1.09 3.07
CA LEU A 85 -0.20 -1.19 2.92
C LEU A 85 -0.61 -1.85 1.61
N ILE A 86 0.06 -1.51 0.50
CA ILE A 86 -0.20 -2.12 -0.81
C ILE A 86 0.16 -3.61 -0.80
N MET A 87 1.27 -4.00 -0.17
CA MET A 87 1.67 -5.41 -0.08
C MET A 87 0.65 -6.23 0.72
N GLN A 88 0.17 -5.71 1.86
CA GLN A 88 -0.89 -6.37 2.64
C GLN A 88 -2.18 -6.55 1.81
N GLU A 89 -2.61 -5.50 1.08
CA GLU A 89 -3.80 -5.59 0.22
C GLU A 89 -3.59 -6.54 -0.96
N ARG A 90 -2.39 -6.58 -1.55
CA ARG A 90 -2.05 -7.51 -2.63
C ARG A 90 -2.14 -8.95 -2.18
N ARG A 91 -1.52 -9.28 -1.04
CA ARG A 91 -1.58 -10.63 -0.46
C ARG A 91 -3.02 -11.05 -0.18
N ALA A 92 -3.84 -10.19 0.42
CA ALA A 92 -5.25 -10.46 0.64
C ALA A 92 -6.02 -10.67 -0.68
N SER A 93 -5.72 -9.86 -1.71
CA SER A 93 -6.33 -10.01 -3.04
C SER A 93 -5.92 -11.29 -3.75
N GLU A 94 -4.69 -11.77 -3.58
CA GLU A 94 -4.23 -13.06 -4.12
C GLU A 94 -4.94 -14.22 -3.46
N ILE A 95 -5.10 -14.16 -2.13
CA ILE A 95 -5.89 -15.13 -1.37
C ILE A 95 -7.35 -15.12 -1.86
N GLU A 96 -7.98 -13.96 -1.99
CA GLU A 96 -9.37 -13.83 -2.49
C GLU A 96 -9.54 -14.44 -3.88
N LYS A 97 -8.55 -14.33 -4.77
CA LYS A 97 -8.62 -14.90 -6.13
C LYS A 97 -8.62 -16.43 -6.14
N VAL A 98 -7.87 -17.07 -5.25
CA VAL A 98 -7.71 -18.54 -5.21
C VAL A 98 -8.77 -19.20 -4.31
N ALA A 99 -9.39 -18.45 -3.41
CA ALA A 99 -10.38 -18.97 -2.48
C ALA A 99 -11.56 -19.74 -3.12
N PRO A 100 -12.16 -19.33 -4.27
CA PRO A 100 -13.22 -20.11 -4.89
C PRO A 100 -12.76 -21.52 -5.27
N ASP A 101 -11.57 -21.64 -5.87
CA ASP A 101 -11.03 -22.92 -6.32
C ASP A 101 -10.66 -23.81 -5.14
N PHE A 102 -10.11 -23.21 -4.08
CA PHE A 102 -9.88 -23.87 -2.79
C PHE A 102 -11.18 -24.46 -2.22
N LEU A 103 -12.25 -23.66 -2.13
CA LEU A 103 -13.54 -24.13 -1.60
C LEU A 103 -14.15 -25.22 -2.48
N ARG A 104 -14.02 -25.11 -3.80
CA ARG A 104 -14.51 -26.14 -4.74
C ARG A 104 -13.78 -27.47 -4.52
N GLN A 105 -12.46 -27.45 -4.39
CA GLN A 105 -11.67 -28.64 -4.10
C GLN A 105 -12.05 -29.26 -2.75
N LEU A 106 -12.23 -28.43 -1.72
CA LEU A 106 -12.71 -28.87 -0.41
C LEU A 106 -14.09 -29.54 -0.51
N SER A 107 -15.03 -28.95 -1.25
CA SER A 107 -16.35 -29.55 -1.52
C SER A 107 -16.23 -30.92 -2.18
N THR A 108 -15.40 -31.06 -3.21
CA THR A 108 -15.19 -32.34 -3.90
C THR A 108 -14.66 -33.42 -2.96
N MET A 109 -13.70 -33.09 -2.10
CA MET A 109 -13.16 -34.01 -1.10
C MET A 109 -14.22 -34.46 -0.08
N LEU A 110 -15.04 -33.53 0.41
CA LEU A 110 -16.13 -33.85 1.32
C LEU A 110 -17.21 -34.72 0.65
N LYS A 111 -17.51 -34.50 -0.64
CA LYS A 111 -18.47 -35.33 -1.42
C LYS A 111 -18.03 -36.78 -1.55
N VAL A 112 -16.72 -37.03 -1.66
CA VAL A 112 -16.17 -38.40 -1.71
C VAL A 112 -15.98 -39.04 -0.32
N GLY A 113 -16.41 -38.35 0.75
CA GLY A 113 -16.48 -38.91 2.10
C GLY A 113 -15.27 -38.62 2.99
N LEU A 114 -14.33 -37.77 2.56
CA LEU A 114 -13.27 -37.30 3.46
C LEU A 114 -13.87 -36.46 4.59
N SER A 115 -13.32 -36.61 5.81
CA SER A 115 -13.59 -35.64 6.87
C SER A 115 -12.99 -34.29 6.51
N PHE A 116 -13.53 -33.22 7.12
CA PHE A 116 -13.05 -31.86 6.89
C PHE A 116 -11.57 -31.71 7.24
N GLU A 117 -11.16 -32.32 8.36
CA GLU A 117 -9.79 -32.33 8.85
C GLU A 117 -8.84 -33.05 7.86
N ASN A 118 -9.26 -34.19 7.31
CA ASN A 118 -8.46 -34.95 6.35
C ASN A 118 -8.35 -34.23 5.00
N ALA A 119 -9.45 -33.63 4.52
CA ALA A 119 -9.45 -32.83 3.30
C ALA A 119 -8.49 -31.64 3.42
N MET A 120 -8.53 -30.94 4.56
CA MET A 120 -7.62 -29.83 4.87
C MET A 120 -6.16 -30.27 4.96
N GLU A 121 -5.89 -31.43 5.56
CA GLU A 121 -4.55 -32.00 5.58
C GLU A 121 -4.04 -32.31 4.17
N ASP A 122 -4.87 -32.91 3.32
CA ASP A 122 -4.48 -33.24 1.95
C ASP A 122 -4.19 -31.98 1.12
N MET A 123 -5.08 -30.98 1.20
CA MET A 123 -4.91 -29.69 0.53
C MET A 123 -3.64 -28.95 1.01
N SER A 124 -3.23 -29.12 2.27
CA SER A 124 -2.00 -28.51 2.82
C SER A 124 -0.71 -29.07 2.23
N LYS A 125 -0.75 -30.28 1.64
CA LYS A 125 0.43 -30.96 1.08
C LYS A 125 0.71 -30.55 -0.35
N TYR A 126 -0.34 -30.39 -1.16
CA TYR A 126 -0.21 -30.23 -2.62
C TYR A 126 -0.48 -28.80 -3.12
N GLY A 127 -1.15 -27.96 -2.35
CA GLY A 127 -1.45 -26.59 -2.76
C GLY A 127 -0.27 -25.65 -2.64
N GLN A 128 -0.26 -24.60 -3.47
CA GLN A 128 0.76 -23.56 -3.47
C GLN A 128 0.14 -22.16 -3.42
N GLY A 129 0.85 -21.23 -2.79
CA GLY A 129 0.45 -19.82 -2.68
C GLY A 129 -0.09 -19.43 -1.30
N PRO A 130 -0.41 -18.15 -1.11
CA PRO A 130 -0.56 -17.55 0.23
C PRO A 130 -1.73 -18.12 1.04
N LEU A 131 -2.79 -18.63 0.38
CA LEU A 131 -3.88 -19.32 1.08
C LEU A 131 -3.43 -20.70 1.59
N TYR A 132 -2.74 -21.46 0.76
CA TYR A 132 -2.26 -22.80 1.12
C TYR A 132 -1.13 -22.75 2.17
N ASP A 133 -0.31 -21.70 2.17
CA ASP A 133 0.68 -21.46 3.23
C ASP A 133 -0.01 -21.29 4.60
N GLU A 134 -1.12 -20.55 4.65
CA GLU A 134 -1.91 -20.37 5.88
C GLU A 134 -2.64 -21.65 6.27
N VAL A 135 -3.09 -22.45 5.31
CA VAL A 135 -3.67 -23.79 5.54
C VAL A 135 -2.62 -24.72 6.14
N LYS A 136 -1.42 -24.79 5.56
CA LYS A 136 -0.30 -25.59 6.06
C LYS A 136 0.11 -25.18 7.47
N ARG A 137 0.21 -23.87 7.73
CA ARG A 137 0.44 -23.34 9.07
C ARG A 137 -0.64 -23.80 10.06
N THR A 138 -1.91 -23.75 9.64
CA THR A 138 -3.04 -24.17 10.49
C THR A 138 -2.98 -25.65 10.83
N ILE A 139 -2.66 -26.52 9.87
CA ILE A 139 -2.47 -27.95 10.10
C ILE A 139 -1.30 -28.21 11.06
N ILE A 140 -0.20 -27.46 10.95
CA ILE A 140 0.91 -27.56 11.90
C ILE A 140 0.47 -27.15 13.32
N GLU A 141 -0.27 -26.04 13.46
CA GLU A 141 -0.80 -25.60 14.76
C GLU A 141 -1.71 -26.67 15.40
N ILE A 142 -2.57 -27.32 14.60
CA ILE A 142 -3.44 -28.42 15.06
C ILE A 142 -2.61 -29.62 15.52
N ARG A 143 -1.58 -30.01 14.75
CA ARG A 143 -0.66 -31.11 15.12
C ARG A 143 0.14 -30.83 16.39
N MET A 144 0.38 -29.56 16.69
CA MET A 144 1.00 -29.10 17.94
C MET A 144 0.01 -29.06 19.13
N GLY A 145 -1.23 -29.52 18.95
CA GLY A 145 -2.23 -29.65 20.00
C GLY A 145 -3.22 -28.47 20.10
N ARG A 146 -3.18 -27.51 19.16
CA ARG A 146 -4.20 -26.45 19.12
C ARG A 146 -5.55 -27.03 18.71
N ASN A 147 -6.62 -26.59 19.37
CA ASN A 147 -7.98 -26.95 18.97
C ASN A 147 -8.24 -26.52 17.51
N PHE A 148 -8.94 -27.37 16.75
CA PHE A 148 -9.25 -27.14 15.33
C PHE A 148 -9.99 -25.82 15.10
N ASP A 149 -11.01 -25.52 15.91
CA ASP A 149 -11.87 -24.34 15.75
C ASP A 149 -11.03 -23.07 15.97
N ASP A 150 -10.21 -23.07 17.02
CA ASP A 150 -9.31 -21.96 17.33
C ASP A 150 -8.26 -21.74 16.24
N ALA A 151 -7.71 -22.83 15.69
CA ALA A 151 -6.74 -22.77 14.61
C ALA A 151 -7.38 -22.22 13.32
N TRP A 152 -8.61 -22.65 13.01
CA TRP A 152 -9.38 -22.20 11.86
C TRP A 152 -9.78 -20.72 11.95
N ILE A 153 -10.27 -20.28 13.11
CA ILE A 153 -10.58 -18.86 13.36
C ILE A 153 -9.31 -18.01 13.29
N ALA A 154 -8.19 -18.52 13.80
CA ALA A 154 -6.91 -17.84 13.67
C ALA A 154 -6.47 -17.73 12.21
N MET A 155 -6.64 -18.79 11.42
CA MET A 155 -6.37 -18.79 9.98
C MET A 155 -7.19 -17.72 9.26
N SER A 156 -8.52 -17.72 9.47
CA SER A 156 -9.43 -16.79 8.79
C SER A 156 -9.07 -15.33 9.05
N LYS A 157 -8.65 -15.00 10.28
CA LYS A 157 -8.12 -13.68 10.66
C LYS A 157 -6.78 -13.34 9.99
N ARG A 158 -5.91 -14.33 9.76
CA ARG A 158 -4.60 -14.14 9.09
C ARG A 158 -4.73 -13.86 7.59
N LEU A 159 -5.83 -14.28 6.96
CA LEU A 159 -6.07 -14.03 5.52
C LEU A 159 -6.28 -12.55 5.18
N LYS A 160 -6.58 -11.69 6.17
CA LYS A 160 -6.82 -10.26 6.01
C LYS A 160 -7.92 -9.91 4.98
N SER A 161 -8.84 -10.83 4.71
CA SER A 161 -10.04 -10.60 3.90
C SER A 161 -11.28 -10.76 4.77
N ARG A 162 -12.06 -9.67 4.92
CA ARG A 162 -13.30 -9.68 5.71
C ARG A 162 -14.37 -10.58 5.11
N ASP A 163 -14.40 -10.69 3.77
CA ASP A 163 -15.36 -11.52 3.06
C ASP A 163 -15.06 -13.01 3.33
N LEU A 164 -13.78 -13.41 3.21
CA LEU A 164 -13.35 -14.77 3.49
C LEU A 164 -13.43 -15.12 4.98
N GLU A 165 -13.12 -14.17 5.87
CA GLU A 165 -13.25 -14.37 7.32
C GLU A 165 -14.68 -14.77 7.68
N ARG A 166 -15.67 -14.03 7.16
CA ARG A 166 -17.09 -14.33 7.36
C ARG A 166 -17.49 -15.69 6.78
N ILE A 167 -17.03 -15.99 5.57
CA ILE A 167 -17.34 -17.27 4.90
C ILE A 167 -16.76 -18.45 5.69
N PHE A 168 -15.50 -18.36 6.10
CA PHE A 168 -14.86 -19.44 6.84
C PHE A 168 -15.50 -19.65 8.21
N LEU A 169 -16.00 -18.61 8.87
CA LEU A 169 -16.77 -18.75 10.11
C LEU A 169 -18.10 -19.50 9.87
N ILE A 170 -18.84 -19.15 8.82
CA ILE A 170 -20.08 -19.86 8.46
C ILE A 170 -19.79 -21.35 8.15
N ILE A 171 -18.70 -21.64 7.43
CA ILE A 171 -18.28 -23.01 7.16
C ILE A 171 -17.94 -23.74 8.46
N LEU A 172 -17.23 -23.10 9.38
CA LEU A 172 -16.88 -23.68 10.68
C LEU A 172 -18.12 -24.11 11.47
N ASP A 173 -19.14 -23.25 11.52
CA ASP A 173 -20.36 -23.49 12.29
C ASP A 173 -21.18 -24.66 11.72
N GLY A 174 -21.23 -24.79 10.38
CA GLY A 174 -22.01 -25.85 9.73
C GLY A 174 -21.23 -27.14 9.44
N ARG A 175 -19.92 -27.23 9.74
CA ARG A 175 -19.09 -28.36 9.27
C ARG A 175 -19.50 -29.72 9.83
N LYS A 176 -20.23 -29.74 10.95
CA LYS A 176 -20.79 -30.96 11.58
C LYS A 176 -21.80 -31.69 10.67
N SER A 177 -22.27 -31.05 9.60
CA SER A 177 -23.28 -31.58 8.68
C SER A 177 -22.71 -32.45 7.53
N GLY A 178 -21.40 -32.71 7.48
CA GLY A 178 -20.80 -33.70 6.56
C GLY A 178 -21.09 -33.46 5.08
N SER A 179 -21.70 -34.43 4.38
CA SER A 179 -22.01 -34.35 2.95
C SER A 179 -22.95 -33.21 2.56
N SER A 180 -23.83 -32.78 3.47
CA SER A 180 -24.68 -31.60 3.27
C SER A 180 -23.85 -30.31 3.17
N MET A 181 -22.79 -30.21 3.98
CA MET A 181 -21.88 -29.06 3.96
C MET A 181 -21.08 -29.00 2.64
N ALA A 182 -20.84 -30.13 1.97
CA ALA A 182 -20.16 -30.13 0.68
C ALA A 182 -20.93 -29.32 -0.39
N ASN A 183 -22.27 -29.43 -0.42
CA ASN A 183 -23.08 -28.63 -1.34
C ASN A 183 -23.10 -27.14 -0.96
N VAL A 184 -23.15 -26.84 0.33
CA VAL A 184 -23.07 -25.45 0.83
C VAL A 184 -21.75 -24.80 0.42
N ILE A 185 -20.62 -25.47 0.64
CA ILE A 185 -19.30 -24.96 0.23
C ILE A 185 -19.20 -24.78 -1.29
N ASN A 186 -19.81 -25.67 -2.08
CA ASN A 186 -19.83 -25.53 -3.54
C ASN A 186 -20.59 -24.27 -3.96
N ASN A 187 -21.77 -24.04 -3.39
CA ASN A 187 -22.56 -22.84 -3.70
C ASN A 187 -21.81 -21.56 -3.30
N VAL A 188 -21.16 -21.56 -2.13
CA VAL A 188 -20.34 -20.42 -1.67
C VAL A 188 -19.13 -20.19 -2.59
N SER A 189 -18.53 -21.24 -3.15
CA SER A 189 -17.46 -21.11 -4.16
C SER A 189 -17.96 -20.41 -5.42
N ASP A 190 -19.14 -20.79 -5.92
CA ASP A 190 -19.75 -20.18 -7.10
C ASP A 190 -20.14 -18.72 -6.83
N ASP A 191 -20.78 -18.44 -5.69
CA ASP A 191 -21.10 -17.07 -5.24
C ASP A 191 -19.86 -16.19 -5.13
N LEU A 192 -18.76 -16.71 -4.57
CA LEU A 192 -17.50 -15.97 -4.49
C LEU A 192 -16.92 -15.67 -5.87
N ARG A 193 -17.04 -16.60 -6.82
CA ARG A 193 -16.56 -16.40 -8.18
C ARG A 193 -17.33 -15.29 -8.88
N ASP A 194 -18.65 -15.25 -8.71
CA ASP A 194 -19.52 -14.19 -9.22
C ASP A 194 -19.22 -12.84 -8.54
N LEU A 195 -19.03 -12.83 -7.21
CA LEU A 195 -18.61 -11.64 -6.48
C LEU A 195 -17.27 -11.08 -6.97
N LEU A 196 -16.30 -11.94 -7.30
CA LEU A 196 -15.02 -11.50 -7.89
C LEU A 196 -15.21 -10.92 -9.29
N ALA A 197 -16.09 -11.50 -10.11
CA ALA A 197 -16.42 -10.96 -11.42
C ALA A 197 -17.04 -9.57 -11.31
N LEU A 198 -18.03 -9.39 -10.43
CA LEU A 198 -18.66 -8.10 -10.14
C LEU A 198 -17.66 -7.07 -9.62
N LYS A 199 -16.74 -7.46 -8.71
CA LYS A 199 -15.65 -6.59 -8.23
C LYS A 199 -14.75 -6.13 -9.38
N ARG A 200 -14.43 -7.01 -10.34
CA ARG A 200 -13.60 -6.69 -11.51
C ARG A 200 -14.32 -5.75 -12.46
N GLU A 201 -15.59 -6.02 -12.77
CA GLU A 201 -16.42 -5.18 -13.64
C GLU A 201 -16.58 -3.78 -13.04
N ARG A 202 -16.98 -3.68 -11.77
CA ARG A 202 -17.06 -2.40 -11.07
C ARG A 202 -15.74 -1.62 -11.14
N LYS A 203 -14.61 -2.30 -10.92
CA LYS A 203 -13.28 -1.68 -10.98
C LYS A 203 -12.98 -1.14 -12.39
N ALA A 204 -13.37 -1.86 -13.43
CA ALA A 204 -13.20 -1.42 -14.81
C ALA A 204 -14.07 -0.18 -15.12
N THR A 205 -15.34 -0.18 -14.71
CA THR A 205 -16.28 0.93 -14.94
C THR A 205 -15.79 2.24 -14.33
N VAL A 206 -15.25 2.20 -13.10
CA VAL A 206 -14.78 3.42 -12.43
C VAL A 206 -13.35 3.85 -12.83
N MET A 207 -12.63 3.00 -13.58
CA MET A 207 -11.22 3.23 -13.89
C MET A 207 -11.02 4.52 -14.70
N MET A 208 -11.95 4.83 -15.62
CA MET A 208 -11.87 6.04 -16.43
C MET A 208 -11.88 7.31 -15.57
N SER A 209 -12.80 7.40 -14.60
CA SER A 209 -12.87 8.54 -13.66
C SER A 209 -11.61 8.62 -12.79
N VAL A 210 -11.09 7.47 -12.34
CA VAL A 210 -9.84 7.42 -11.57
C VAL A 210 -8.64 7.90 -12.39
N MET A 211 -8.54 7.50 -13.65
CA MET A 211 -7.48 7.94 -14.56
C MET A 211 -7.55 9.45 -14.82
N PHE A 212 -8.74 9.99 -15.05
CA PHE A 212 -8.93 11.43 -15.22
C PHE A 212 -8.47 12.22 -13.99
N LEU A 213 -8.90 11.80 -12.79
CA LEU A 213 -8.49 12.40 -11.53
C LEU A 213 -6.98 12.31 -11.32
N PHE A 214 -6.39 11.16 -11.61
CA PHE A 214 -4.95 10.95 -11.50
C PHE A 214 -4.17 11.88 -12.44
N ILE A 215 -4.57 11.98 -13.71
CA ILE A 215 -3.95 12.90 -14.69
C ILE A 215 -4.12 14.35 -14.25
N SER A 216 -5.30 14.73 -13.72
CA SER A 216 -5.54 16.06 -13.19
C SER A 216 -4.54 16.42 -12.09
N ALA A 217 -4.41 15.55 -11.08
CA ALA A 217 -3.55 15.83 -9.93
C ALA A 217 -2.05 15.75 -10.24
N VAL A 218 -1.64 14.83 -11.12
CA VAL A 218 -0.22 14.58 -11.39
C VAL A 218 0.32 15.44 -12.52
N ILE A 219 -0.48 15.70 -13.56
CA ILE A 219 -0.01 16.38 -14.78
C ILE A 219 -0.64 17.77 -14.88
N ALA A 220 -1.97 17.86 -14.99
CA ALA A 220 -2.63 19.11 -15.36
C ALA A 220 -2.42 20.21 -14.33
N THR A 221 -2.65 19.91 -13.04
CA THR A 221 -2.51 20.88 -11.96
C THR A 221 -1.06 21.33 -11.75
N PRO A 222 -0.06 20.44 -11.60
CA PRO A 222 1.34 20.84 -11.46
C PRO A 222 1.85 21.64 -12.66
N PHE A 223 1.47 21.24 -13.88
CA PHE A 223 1.82 21.97 -15.09
C PHE A 223 1.22 23.38 -15.11
N ALA A 224 -0.08 23.52 -14.83
CA ALA A 224 -0.75 24.82 -14.81
C ALA A 224 -0.13 25.76 -13.76
N LEU A 225 0.13 25.26 -12.55
CA LEU A 225 0.76 26.05 -11.48
C LEU A 225 2.20 26.43 -11.81
N ALA A 226 2.94 25.54 -12.46
CA ALA A 226 4.30 25.82 -12.92
C ALA A 226 4.29 26.92 -14.00
N MET A 227 3.35 26.87 -14.94
CA MET A 227 3.18 27.92 -15.95
C MET A 227 2.84 29.28 -15.33
N VAL A 228 1.97 29.31 -14.32
CA VAL A 228 1.69 30.54 -13.55
C VAL A 228 2.95 31.09 -12.86
N SER A 229 3.81 30.20 -12.36
CA SER A 229 5.08 30.58 -11.72
C SER A 229 6.09 31.13 -12.74
N ILE A 230 6.17 30.51 -13.91
CA ILE A 230 7.03 30.96 -15.03
C ILE A 230 6.57 32.34 -15.52
N TYR A 231 5.27 32.50 -15.79
CA TYR A 231 4.70 33.78 -16.25
C TYR A 231 4.92 34.89 -15.21
N SER A 232 4.69 34.58 -13.94
CA SER A 232 4.98 35.46 -12.80
C SER A 232 6.44 35.95 -12.79
N GLY A 233 7.40 35.03 -12.98
CA GLY A 233 8.83 35.37 -13.06
C GLY A 233 9.18 36.22 -14.29
N PHE A 234 8.58 35.90 -15.44
CA PHE A 234 8.74 36.67 -16.67
C PHE A 234 8.27 38.13 -16.50
N MET A 235 7.09 38.35 -15.90
CA MET A 235 6.57 39.69 -15.66
C MET A 235 7.45 40.54 -14.72
N GLN A 236 8.13 39.93 -13.75
CA GLN A 236 9.09 40.64 -12.90
C GLN A 236 10.24 41.27 -13.70
N ASN A 237 10.69 40.61 -14.77
CA ASN A 237 11.77 41.14 -15.63
C ASN A 237 11.35 42.43 -16.37
N PHE A 238 10.05 42.66 -16.56
CA PHE A 238 9.51 43.89 -17.15
C PHE A 238 9.23 45.00 -16.12
N GLY A 239 9.58 44.79 -14.85
CA GLY A 239 9.35 45.76 -13.77
C GLY A 239 7.93 45.74 -13.20
N GLU A 240 7.07 44.83 -13.65
CA GLU A 240 5.73 44.60 -13.10
C GLU A 240 5.84 43.76 -11.82
N SER A 241 6.18 44.40 -10.70
CA SER A 241 6.27 43.75 -9.40
C SER A 241 5.04 44.06 -8.53
N SER A 242 4.19 43.07 -8.30
CA SER A 242 3.12 43.14 -7.29
C SER A 242 3.41 42.19 -6.13
N GLN A 243 2.89 42.49 -4.94
CA GLN A 243 2.99 41.60 -3.77
C GLN A 243 2.44 40.20 -4.05
N LEU A 244 1.49 40.07 -4.99
CA LEU A 244 0.89 38.80 -5.41
C LEU A 244 1.90 37.86 -6.09
N ILE A 245 2.88 38.40 -6.81
CA ILE A 245 3.88 37.59 -7.52
C ILE A 245 4.79 36.87 -6.51
N LEU A 246 5.15 37.53 -5.41
CA LEU A 246 5.99 36.92 -4.35
C LEU A 246 5.27 35.77 -3.63
N VAL A 247 3.95 35.85 -3.52
CA VAL A 247 3.12 34.87 -2.79
C VAL A 247 2.66 33.71 -3.69
N THR A 248 2.68 33.89 -5.01
CA THR A 248 2.19 32.93 -6.01
C THR A 248 2.84 31.53 -5.91
N PRO A 249 4.18 31.39 -5.78
CA PRO A 249 4.81 30.06 -5.65
C PRO A 249 4.39 29.33 -4.37
N ILE A 250 4.24 30.07 -3.26
CA ILE A 250 3.84 29.51 -1.96
C ILE A 250 2.40 29.01 -2.04
N VAL A 251 1.49 29.84 -2.57
CA VAL A 251 0.08 29.47 -2.76
C VAL A 251 -0.07 28.30 -3.71
N GLY A 252 0.72 28.25 -4.80
CA GLY A 252 0.76 27.14 -5.72
C GLY A 252 1.13 25.82 -5.04
N GLN A 253 2.17 25.82 -4.20
CA GLN A 253 2.57 24.62 -3.45
C GLN A 253 1.50 24.17 -2.46
N ILE A 254 0.89 25.10 -1.71
CA ILE A 254 -0.21 24.79 -0.78
C ILE A 254 -1.40 24.20 -1.55
N TYR A 255 -1.78 24.80 -2.69
CA TYR A 255 -2.84 24.29 -3.54
C TYR A 255 -2.51 22.88 -4.05
N LEU A 256 -1.28 22.62 -4.49
CA LEU A 256 -0.85 21.33 -5.00
C LEU A 256 -0.97 20.24 -3.92
N ILE A 257 -0.61 20.55 -2.67
CA ILE A 257 -0.80 19.66 -1.52
C ILE A 257 -2.30 19.37 -1.31
N ILE A 258 -3.12 20.42 -1.18
CA ILE A 258 -4.56 20.28 -0.93
C ILE A 258 -5.24 19.50 -2.05
N HIS A 259 -4.95 19.84 -3.30
CA HIS A 259 -5.51 19.18 -4.48
C HIS A 259 -5.11 17.70 -4.54
N SER A 260 -3.85 17.37 -4.31
CA SER A 260 -3.36 15.98 -4.29
C SER A 260 -4.04 15.16 -3.20
N ILE A 261 -4.21 15.73 -2.00
CA ILE A 261 -4.95 15.11 -0.90
C ILE A 261 -6.40 14.86 -1.33
N LEU A 262 -7.12 15.88 -1.77
CA LEU A 262 -8.53 15.77 -2.16
C LEU A 262 -8.74 14.72 -3.24
N VAL A 263 -7.96 14.76 -4.31
CA VAL A 263 -8.03 13.78 -5.41
C VAL A 263 -7.76 12.36 -4.91
N SER A 264 -6.78 12.18 -4.04
CA SER A 264 -6.45 10.87 -3.46
C SER A 264 -7.59 10.28 -2.63
N PHE A 265 -8.28 11.12 -1.85
CA PHE A 265 -9.47 10.72 -1.12
C PHE A 265 -10.64 10.38 -2.04
N ILE A 266 -10.86 11.18 -3.10
CA ILE A 266 -11.92 10.93 -4.10
C ILE A 266 -11.65 9.60 -4.82
N ILE A 267 -10.43 9.37 -5.31
CA ILE A 267 -10.02 8.11 -5.95
C ILE A 267 -10.30 6.92 -5.01
N SER A 268 -9.99 7.07 -3.73
CA SER A 268 -10.22 6.01 -2.74
C SER A 268 -11.70 5.73 -2.48
N ILE A 269 -12.55 6.75 -2.46
CA ILE A 269 -14.00 6.58 -2.32
C ILE A 269 -14.55 5.85 -3.55
N ILE A 270 -14.12 6.25 -4.75
CA ILE A 270 -14.56 5.64 -6.00
C ILE A 270 -14.14 4.16 -6.08
N MET A 271 -12.86 3.86 -5.80
CA MET A 271 -12.31 2.52 -5.94
C MET A 271 -12.72 1.56 -4.80
N TYR A 272 -12.77 2.03 -3.56
CA TYR A 272 -12.91 1.17 -2.38
C TYR A 272 -14.14 1.48 -1.52
N GLY A 273 -14.90 2.54 -1.83
CA GLY A 273 -16.02 3.00 -1.01
C GLY A 273 -15.61 3.53 0.37
N LYS A 274 -14.31 3.78 0.61
CA LYS A 274 -13.80 4.20 1.93
C LYS A 274 -12.77 5.32 1.76
N ALA A 275 -13.05 6.47 2.35
CA ALA A 275 -12.15 7.62 2.34
C ALA A 275 -10.79 7.34 3.01
N LYS A 276 -10.77 6.58 4.13
CA LYS A 276 -9.54 6.28 4.88
C LYS A 276 -8.44 5.60 4.05
N LYS A 277 -8.80 4.90 2.98
CA LYS A 277 -7.83 4.28 2.08
C LYS A 277 -7.13 5.29 1.14
N GLY A 278 -7.53 6.56 1.16
CA GLY A 278 -6.96 7.65 0.34
C GLY A 278 -5.51 7.97 0.69
N VAL A 279 -5.11 7.75 1.94
CA VAL A 279 -3.76 8.03 2.43
C VAL A 279 -2.69 7.34 1.57
N LYS A 280 -2.97 6.14 1.05
CA LYS A 280 -2.03 5.39 0.20
C LYS A 280 -1.84 6.00 -1.19
N PHE A 281 -2.77 6.84 -1.65
CA PHE A 281 -2.68 7.54 -2.93
C PHE A 281 -2.06 8.93 -2.77
N THR A 282 -2.29 9.59 -1.63
CA THR A 282 -1.79 10.93 -1.34
C THR A 282 -0.30 11.05 -1.57
N ILE A 283 0.47 10.13 -1.01
CA ILE A 283 1.92 10.20 -1.01
C ILE A 283 2.51 10.07 -2.42
N PRO A 284 2.20 9.01 -3.20
CA PRO A 284 2.73 8.90 -4.56
C PRO A 284 2.21 10.00 -5.49
N ILE A 285 0.93 10.39 -5.40
CA ILE A 285 0.39 11.47 -6.24
C ILE A 285 1.11 12.79 -5.93
N LEU A 286 1.21 13.14 -4.65
CA LEU A 286 1.85 14.37 -4.23
C LEU A 286 3.34 14.40 -4.59
N PHE A 287 4.05 13.28 -4.44
CA PHE A 287 5.46 13.17 -4.82
C PHE A 287 5.68 13.41 -6.32
N ILE A 288 4.91 12.74 -7.18
CA ILE A 288 5.04 12.90 -8.63
C ILE A 288 4.60 14.31 -9.05
N ALA A 289 3.53 14.82 -8.45
CA ALA A 289 3.06 16.19 -8.69
C ALA A 289 4.13 17.25 -8.35
N TYR A 290 4.84 17.07 -7.23
CA TYR A 290 5.96 17.95 -6.86
C TYR A 290 7.13 17.86 -7.85
N ILE A 291 7.49 16.67 -8.29
CA ILE A 291 8.54 16.47 -9.30
C ILE A 291 8.18 17.21 -10.59
N ILE A 292 6.95 17.04 -11.08
CA ILE A 292 6.48 17.69 -12.32
C ILE A 292 6.45 19.21 -12.14
N PHE A 293 5.92 19.71 -11.02
CA PHE A 293 5.89 21.15 -10.75
C PHE A 293 7.28 21.78 -10.77
N TYR A 294 8.26 21.19 -10.08
CA TYR A 294 9.63 21.73 -10.07
C TYR A 294 10.35 21.56 -11.40
N ALA A 295 10.16 20.43 -12.08
CA ALA A 295 10.73 20.22 -13.39
C ALA A 295 10.22 21.29 -14.38
N VAL A 296 8.91 21.50 -14.44
CA VAL A 296 8.34 22.49 -15.35
C VAL A 296 8.71 23.91 -14.93
N SER A 297 8.60 24.29 -13.65
CA SER A 297 8.86 25.67 -13.23
C SER A 297 10.31 26.11 -13.41
N ASN A 298 11.29 25.23 -13.16
CA ASN A 298 12.71 25.58 -13.25
C ASN A 298 13.26 25.46 -14.68
N PHE A 299 12.86 24.45 -15.45
CA PHE A 299 13.33 24.27 -16.84
C PHE A 299 12.45 25.00 -17.86
N GLY A 300 11.20 25.33 -17.53
CA GLY A 300 10.32 26.06 -18.44
C GLY A 300 10.70 27.53 -18.60
N GLY A 301 11.26 28.15 -17.56
CA GLY A 301 11.72 29.54 -17.60
C GLY A 301 12.87 29.79 -18.58
N SER A 302 13.74 28.79 -18.80
CA SER A 302 14.85 28.92 -19.77
C SER A 302 14.40 29.01 -21.22
N PHE A 303 13.13 28.72 -21.53
CA PHE A 303 12.56 28.90 -22.88
C PHE A 303 12.01 30.31 -23.12
N LEU A 304 11.87 31.13 -22.08
CA LEU A 304 11.34 32.50 -22.17
C LEU A 304 12.42 33.60 -22.06
N MET A 305 13.68 33.23 -21.79
CA MET A 305 14.85 34.10 -21.88
C MET A 305 15.48 34.00 -23.27
#